data_AF-A0A410P6V8-F1
#
_entry.id   AF-A0A410P6V8-F1
#
_cell.length_a   1.000
_cell.length_b   1.000
_cell.length_c   1.000
_cell.angle_alpha   90.00
_cell.angle_beta   90.00
_cell.angle_gamma   90.00
#
_symmetry.space_group_name_H-M   'P 1'
#
loop_
_entity.id
_entity.type
_entity.pdbx_description
1 polymer ?
#
loop_
_entity_poly.entity_id
_entity_poly.type
_entity_poly.pdbx_seq_one_letter_code
_entity_poly.pdbx_strand_id
1 'polypeptide(L)'
;MVVRIYTRRSKKQLIRFGDPLPEKPQRAKRIYQNVIYEGLKLQAFINNGTSRITWAQTRKELKISESKLAHLLKIINQLPADFVENMRSCDNPEILKIFTGRRLLQISRLKTEKERRKEIDRLLPRI
;
A
#
# COMPACT_ATOMS: atom_id res chain seq x y z
N MET A 1 42.66 34.15 -9.51
CA MET A 1 42.26 32.74 -9.64
C MET A 1 40.82 32.63 -9.12
N VAL A 2 39.83 32.32 -9.97
CA VAL A 2 38.41 32.25 -9.55
C VAL A 2 38.02 30.80 -9.33
N VAL A 3 37.83 30.39 -8.08
CA VAL A 3 37.43 29.02 -7.74
C VAL A 3 35.90 28.95 -7.72
N ARG A 4 35.32 28.03 -8.51
CA ARG A 4 33.88 27.77 -8.48
C ARG A 4 33.50 27.12 -7.16
N ILE A 5 32.49 27.69 -6.49
CA ILE A 5 31.95 27.19 -5.23
C ILE A 5 30.60 26.53 -5.53
N TYR A 6 30.47 25.25 -5.19
CA TYR A 6 29.23 24.51 -5.31
C TYR A 6 28.63 24.32 -3.92
N THR A 7 27.42 24.82 -3.71
CA THR A 7 26.70 24.70 -2.42
C THR A 7 25.39 23.94 -2.59
N ARG A 8 25.05 23.06 -1.63
CA ARG A 8 23.76 22.36 -1.58
C ARG A 8 23.23 22.26 -0.16
N ARG A 9 21.95 22.63 -0.02
CA ARG A 9 21.18 22.48 1.22
C ARG A 9 20.71 21.02 1.36
N SER A 10 21.12 20.35 2.44
CA SER A 10 20.72 19.00 2.83
C SER A 10 20.57 18.96 4.37
N LYS A 11 20.62 17.78 5.02
CA LYS A 11 20.70 17.68 6.51
C LYS A 11 21.87 18.47 7.10
N LYS A 12 22.93 18.69 6.34
CA LYS A 12 24.03 19.64 6.60
C LYS A 12 24.26 20.48 5.34
N GLN A 13 24.86 21.66 5.50
CA GLN A 13 25.27 22.50 4.38
C GLN A 13 26.52 21.86 3.73
N LEU A 14 26.39 21.41 2.48
CA LEU A 14 27.50 20.84 1.72
C LEU A 14 28.11 21.94 0.85
N ILE A 15 29.38 22.25 1.09
CA ILE A 15 30.17 23.22 0.34
C ILE A 15 31.36 22.46 -0.27
N ARG A 16 31.53 22.55 -1.59
CA ARG A 16 32.70 22.03 -2.30
C ARG A 16 33.34 23.13 -3.13
N PHE A 17 34.67 23.16 -3.13
CA PHE A 17 35.49 24.07 -3.90
C PHE A 17 36.15 23.29 -5.05
N GLY A 18 36.13 23.83 -6.27
CA GLY A 18 36.73 23.19 -7.45
C GLY A 18 35.77 22.22 -8.14
N ASP A 19 35.46 21.10 -7.48
CA ASP A 19 34.65 20.03 -8.09
C ASP A 19 33.14 20.20 -7.86
N PRO A 20 32.30 19.84 -8.86
CA PRO A 20 30.85 19.86 -8.70
C PRO A 20 30.40 18.89 -7.59
N LEU A 21 29.30 19.27 -6.93
CA LEU A 21 28.67 18.41 -5.93
C LEU A 21 28.13 17.13 -6.60
N PRO A 22 28.24 15.96 -5.94
CA PRO A 22 27.68 14.74 -6.47
C PRO A 22 26.16 14.88 -6.66
N GLU A 23 25.64 14.21 -7.69
CA GLU A 23 24.21 14.20 -7.99
C GLU A 23 23.39 13.79 -6.77
N LYS A 24 22.14 14.27 -6.71
CA LYS A 24 21.24 13.84 -5.64
C LYS A 24 21.00 12.35 -5.81
N PRO A 25 21.18 11.51 -4.75
CA PRO A 25 20.76 10.13 -4.85
C PRO A 25 19.27 10.12 -5.19
N GLN A 26 18.93 9.55 -6.34
CA GLN A 26 17.54 9.41 -6.75
C GLN A 26 16.90 8.44 -5.76
N ARG A 27 15.78 8.86 -5.16
CA ARG A 27 15.03 7.96 -4.30
C ARG A 27 14.51 6.81 -5.15
N ALA A 28 14.72 5.57 -4.69
CA ALA A 28 14.13 4.41 -5.34
C ALA A 28 12.62 4.61 -5.51
N LYS A 29 12.10 4.26 -6.69
CA LYS A 29 10.66 4.32 -6.96
C LYS A 29 9.95 3.38 -5.98
N ARG A 30 8.88 3.85 -5.35
CA ARG A 30 8.08 3.01 -4.44
C ARG A 30 7.29 2.02 -5.28
N ILE A 31 7.43 0.73 -4.97
CA ILE A 31 6.59 -0.33 -5.52
C ILE A 31 5.37 -0.44 -4.62
N TYR A 32 4.19 -0.16 -5.17
CA TYR A 32 2.93 -0.25 -4.45
C TYR A 32 2.41 -1.69 -4.54
N GLN A 33 2.17 -2.31 -3.38
CA GLN A 33 1.63 -3.67 -3.30
C GLN A 33 0.10 -3.63 -3.33
N ASN A 34 -0.50 -4.58 -4.05
CA ASN A 34 -1.94 -4.75 -4.06
C ASN A 34 -2.41 -5.45 -2.77
N VAL A 35 -2.93 -4.63 -1.84
CA VAL A 35 -3.40 -5.08 -0.53
C VAL A 35 -4.64 -5.98 -0.64
N ILE A 36 -5.47 -5.77 -1.66
CA ILE A 36 -6.67 -6.57 -1.90
C ILE A 36 -6.26 -7.97 -2.38
N TYR A 37 -5.27 -8.05 -3.26
CA TYR A 37 -4.70 -9.32 -3.69
C TYR A 37 -4.08 -10.11 -2.51
N GLU A 38 -3.29 -9.46 -1.65
CA GLU A 38 -2.77 -10.10 -0.43
C GLU A 38 -3.90 -10.63 0.47
N GLY A 39 -4.96 -9.83 0.60
CA GLY A 39 -6.15 -10.21 1.35
C GLY A 39 -6.85 -11.44 0.76
N LEU A 40 -7.12 -11.45 -0.55
CA LEU A 40 -7.78 -12.58 -1.21
C LEU A 40 -6.94 -13.86 -1.10
N LYS A 41 -5.62 -13.75 -1.24
CA LYS A 41 -4.71 -14.87 -1.01
C LYS A 41 -4.82 -15.41 0.42
N LEU A 42 -4.92 -14.53 1.41
CA LEU A 42 -5.16 -14.90 2.80
C LEU A 42 -6.50 -15.62 2.98
N GLN A 43 -7.58 -15.11 2.39
CA GLN A 43 -8.90 -15.71 2.48
C GLN A 43 -8.93 -17.09 1.82
N ALA A 44 -8.33 -17.23 0.63
CA ALA A 44 -8.17 -18.51 -0.05
C ALA A 44 -7.35 -19.49 0.78
N PHE A 45 -6.28 -19.04 1.44
CA PHE A 45 -5.47 -19.88 2.32
C PHE A 45 -6.26 -20.40 3.53
N ILE A 46 -7.10 -19.56 4.13
CA ILE A 46 -7.98 -19.96 5.23
C ILE A 46 -9.04 -20.96 4.74
N ASN A 47 -9.63 -20.72 3.58
CA ASN A 47 -10.69 -21.57 3.02
C ASN A 47 -10.17 -22.93 2.52
N ASN A 48 -8.95 -22.99 2.00
CA ASN A 48 -8.32 -24.21 1.50
C ASN A 48 -7.68 -25.07 2.60
N GLY A 49 -7.67 -24.59 3.85
CA GLY A 49 -7.15 -25.35 5.00
C GLY A 49 -8.02 -26.54 5.34
N THR A 50 -7.45 -27.75 5.31
CA THR A 50 -8.13 -29.02 5.62
C THR A 50 -8.55 -29.17 7.09
N SER A 51 -8.05 -28.29 7.97
CA SER A 51 -8.44 -28.18 9.38
C SER A 51 -8.80 -26.73 9.67
N ARG A 52 -9.62 -26.46 10.70
CA ARG A 52 -9.89 -25.09 11.19
C ARG A 52 -8.56 -24.44 11.58
N ILE A 53 -7.93 -23.72 10.65
CA ILE A 53 -6.64 -23.07 10.91
C ILE A 53 -6.91 -21.98 11.95
N THR A 54 -6.38 -22.16 13.16
CA THR A 54 -6.45 -21.16 14.22
C THR A 54 -5.67 -19.92 13.77
N TRP A 55 -6.16 -18.72 14.10
CA TRP A 55 -5.52 -17.43 13.79
C TRP A 55 -4.01 -17.41 14.06
N ALA A 56 -3.57 -18.06 15.13
CA ALA A 56 -2.17 -18.21 15.52
C ALA A 56 -1.33 -19.02 14.52
N GLN A 57 -1.91 -20.04 13.90
CA GLN A 57 -1.24 -20.90 12.94
C GLN A 57 -1.09 -20.20 11.58
N THR A 58 -2.15 -19.53 11.10
CA THR A 58 -2.10 -18.69 9.89
C THR A 58 -1.03 -17.61 9.99
N ARG A 59 -0.89 -17.01 11.17
CA ARG A 59 0.15 -16.00 11.46
C ARG A 59 1.57 -16.57 11.31
N LYS A 60 1.80 -17.77 11.85
CA LYS A 60 3.12 -18.44 11.85
C LYS A 60 3.54 -18.83 10.43
N GLU A 61 2.61 -19.39 9.66
CA GLU A 61 2.83 -19.81 8.27
C GLU A 61 3.13 -18.62 7.36
N LEU A 62 2.34 -17.54 7.46
CA LEU A 62 2.49 -16.39 6.58
C LEU A 62 3.54 -15.38 7.05
N LYS A 63 4.08 -15.53 8.27
CA LYS A 63 5.03 -14.58 8.90
C LYS A 63 4.49 -13.14 8.94
N ILE A 64 3.19 -12.99 9.16
CA ILE A 64 2.50 -11.68 9.23
C ILE A 64 2.18 -11.33 10.70
N SER A 65 2.03 -10.04 11.03
CA SER A 65 1.52 -9.64 12.35
C SER A 65 0.01 -9.88 12.47
N GLU A 66 -0.46 -10.20 13.67
CA GLU A 66 -1.89 -10.41 13.94
C GLU A 66 -2.74 -9.19 13.54
N SER A 67 -2.24 -7.99 13.83
CA SER A 67 -2.86 -6.72 13.43
C SER A 67 -2.99 -6.58 11.91
N LYS A 68 -1.97 -6.96 11.13
CA LYS A 68 -2.02 -6.92 9.66
C LYS A 68 -3.03 -7.94 9.14
N LEU A 69 -3.08 -9.14 9.72
CA LEU A 69 -4.04 -10.18 9.34
C LEU A 69 -5.49 -9.73 9.59
N ALA A 70 -5.78 -9.19 10.79
CA ALA A 70 -7.11 -8.67 11.13
C ALA A 70 -7.52 -7.49 10.22
N HIS A 71 -6.60 -6.58 9.91
CA HIS A 71 -6.88 -5.49 8.97
C HIS A 71 -7.19 -5.99 7.56
N LEU A 72 -6.42 -6.96 7.04
CA LEU A 72 -6.65 -7.54 5.72
C LEU A 72 -8.02 -8.20 5.63
N LEU A 73 -8.37 -9.04 6.60
CA LEU A 73 -9.70 -9.69 6.64
C LEU A 73 -10.83 -8.67 6.75
N LYS A 74 -10.66 -7.65 7.60
CA LYS A 74 -11.66 -6.59 7.74
C LYS A 74 -11.87 -5.84 6.42
N ILE A 75 -10.79 -5.55 5.70
CA ILE A 75 -10.85 -4.87 4.40
C ILE A 75 -11.66 -5.71 3.40
N ILE A 76 -11.32 -6.99 3.22
CA ILE A 76 -12.00 -7.85 2.24
C ILE A 76 -13.48 -8.03 2.58
N ASN A 77 -13.80 -8.28 3.85
CA ASN A 77 -15.17 -8.59 4.27
C ASN A 77 -16.13 -7.39 4.22
N GLN A 78 -15.60 -6.16 4.23
CA GLN A 78 -16.41 -4.93 4.29
C GLN A 78 -16.43 -4.14 2.98
N LEU A 79 -15.48 -4.39 2.07
CA LEU A 79 -15.48 -3.73 0.78
C LEU A 79 -16.58 -4.29 -0.13
N PRO A 80 -17.15 -3.47 -1.04
CA PRO A 80 -18.09 -3.96 -2.05
C PRO A 80 -17.44 -5.04 -2.92
N ALA A 81 -18.16 -6.14 -3.18
CA ALA A 81 -17.67 -7.28 -3.97
C ALA A 81 -17.21 -6.84 -5.36
N ASP A 82 -18.02 -6.03 -6.06
CA ASP A 82 -17.74 -5.44 -7.37
C ASP A 82 -16.35 -4.77 -7.41
N PHE A 83 -16.00 -4.04 -6.34
CA PHE A 83 -14.71 -3.36 -6.23
C PHE A 83 -13.55 -4.33 -5.98
N VAL A 84 -13.76 -5.34 -5.15
CA VAL A 84 -12.75 -6.36 -4.85
C VAL A 84 -12.40 -7.16 -6.11
N GLU A 85 -13.38 -7.50 -6.93
CA GLU A 85 -13.16 -8.18 -8.21
C GLU A 85 -12.37 -7.31 -9.19
N ASN A 86 -12.78 -6.05 -9.37
CA ASN A 86 -12.06 -5.10 -10.23
C ASN A 86 -10.61 -4.88 -9.79
N MET A 87 -10.37 -4.86 -8.48
CA MET A 87 -9.03 -4.64 -7.92
C MET A 87 -8.18 -5.91 -7.83
N ARG A 88 -8.77 -7.10 -7.97
CA ARG A 88 -8.06 -8.39 -7.86
C ARG A 88 -6.90 -8.50 -8.85
N SER A 89 -7.10 -8.00 -10.06
CA SER A 89 -6.11 -8.01 -11.16
C SER A 89 -5.58 -6.61 -11.49
N CYS A 90 -5.76 -5.63 -10.58
CA CYS A 90 -5.28 -4.28 -10.80
C CYS A 90 -3.79 -4.17 -10.45
N ASP A 91 -2.97 -4.00 -11.48
CA ASP A 91 -1.53 -3.72 -11.37
C ASP A 91 -1.18 -2.25 -11.69
N ASN A 92 -2.20 -1.40 -11.88
CA ASN A 92 -1.99 0.01 -12.20
C ASN A 92 -1.40 0.76 -10.98
N PRO A 93 -0.15 1.28 -11.06
CA PRO A 93 0.51 1.91 -9.92
C PRO A 93 -0.19 3.19 -9.44
N GLU A 94 -0.88 3.93 -10.32
CA GLU A 94 -1.61 5.14 -9.92
C GLU A 94 -2.81 4.80 -9.03
N ILE A 95 -3.53 3.72 -9.35
CA ILE A 95 -4.66 3.23 -8.55
C ILE A 95 -4.16 2.65 -7.23
N LEU A 96 -3.10 1.83 -7.26
CA LEU A 96 -2.51 1.22 -6.06
C LEU A 96 -1.93 2.25 -5.09
N LYS A 97 -1.45 3.39 -5.61
CA LYS A 97 -0.98 4.52 -4.82
C LYS A 97 -2.12 5.22 -4.07
N ILE A 98 -3.32 5.24 -4.63
CA ILE A 98 -4.52 5.80 -3.99
C ILE A 98 -5.04 4.84 -2.93
N PHE A 99 -5.24 3.58 -3.31
CA PHE A 99 -5.83 2.53 -2.46
C PHE A 99 -4.79 1.79 -1.61
N THR A 100 -4.10 2.54 -0.75
CA THR A 100 -3.20 1.97 0.26
C THR A 100 -3.98 1.22 1.35
N GLY A 101 -3.35 0.27 2.03
CA GLY A 101 -3.99 -0.52 3.09
C GLY A 101 -4.59 0.33 4.22
N ARG A 102 -3.97 1.46 4.57
CA ARG A 102 -4.54 2.40 5.55
C ARG A 102 -5.85 3.03 5.05
N ARG A 103 -5.91 3.38 3.77
CA ARG A 103 -7.07 4.02 3.16
C ARG A 103 -8.21 3.03 2.95
N LEU A 104 -7.90 1.82 2.47
CA LEU A 104 -8.85 0.72 2.41
C LEU A 104 -9.41 0.39 3.80
N LEU A 105 -8.57 0.41 4.84
CA LEU A 105 -9.04 0.22 6.22
C LEU A 105 -9.98 1.35 6.66
N GLN A 106 -9.73 2.61 6.29
CA GLN A 106 -10.64 3.72 6.59
C GLN A 106 -12.00 3.53 5.89
N ILE A 107 -12.00 3.15 4.60
CA ILE A 107 -13.23 2.86 3.86
C ILE A 107 -13.98 1.69 4.49
N SER A 108 -13.28 0.62 4.88
CA SER A 108 -13.89 -0.55 5.53
C SER A 108 -14.58 -0.24 6.87
N ARG A 109 -14.26 0.89 7.51
CA ARG A 109 -14.86 1.34 8.78
C ARG A 109 -16.13 2.18 8.60
N LEU A 110 -16.45 2.59 7.36
CA LEU A 110 -17.69 3.31 7.08
C LEU A 110 -18.90 2.41 7.36
N LYS A 111 -19.98 3.01 7.85
CA LYS A 111 -21.14 2.28 8.38
C LYS A 111 -21.95 1.62 7.27
N THR A 112 -22.14 2.32 6.16
CA THR A 112 -23.01 1.84 5.08
C THR A 112 -22.22 1.50 3.83
N GLU A 113 -22.71 0.53 3.07
CA GLU A 113 -22.12 0.17 1.79
C GLU A 113 -22.19 1.33 0.77
N LYS A 114 -23.26 2.12 0.81
CA LYS A 114 -23.41 3.31 -0.05
C LYS A 114 -22.33 4.35 0.20
N GLU A 115 -21.98 4.61 1.46
CA GLU A 115 -20.87 5.51 1.81
C GLU A 115 -19.53 4.96 1.31
N ARG A 116 -19.32 3.64 1.44
CA ARG A 116 -18.10 2.98 0.95
C ARG A 116 -17.95 3.14 -0.56
N ARG A 117 -19.01 2.85 -1.32
CA ARG A 117 -19.02 3.04 -2.78
C ARG A 117 -18.77 4.49 -3.17
N LYS A 118 -19.45 5.44 -2.53
CA LYS A 118 -19.28 6.88 -2.79
C LYS A 118 -17.85 7.37 -2.55
N GLU A 119 -17.19 6.90 -1.48
CA GLU A 119 -15.79 7.24 -1.22
C GLU A 119 -14.85 6.55 -2.22
N ILE A 120 -15.12 5.31 -2.62
CA ILE A 120 -14.35 4.65 -3.69
C ILE A 120 -14.46 5.43 -5.00
N ASP A 121 -15.66 5.80 -5.43
CA ASP A 121 -15.93 6.54 -6.67
C ASP A 121 -15.27 7.93 -6.66
N ARG A 122 -15.23 8.58 -5.49
CA ARG A 122 -14.53 9.86 -5.30
C ARG A 122 -13.01 9.72 -5.50
N LEU A 123 -12.45 8.56 -5.15
CA LEU A 123 -11.02 8.29 -5.17
C LEU A 123 -10.54 7.71 -6.49
N LEU A 124 -11.43 7.05 -7.23
CA LEU A 124 -11.12 6.63 -8.58
C LEU A 124 -10.85 7.88 -9.43
N PRO A 125 -9.71 7.96 -10.13
CA PRO A 125 -9.48 9.04 -11.07
C PRO A 125 -10.63 9.02 -12.08
N ARG A 126 -11.32 10.16 -12.23
CA ARG A 126 -12.25 10.35 -13.36
C ARG A 126 -11.40 10.29 -14.61
N ILE A 127 -11.49 9.16 -15.31
CA ILE A 127 -10.93 9.00 -16.65
C ILE A 127 -11.82 9.79 -17.61
#